data_AF-A0A3B6PP90-F1
#
_entry.id   AF-A0A3B6PP90-F1
#
_cell.length_a   1.000
_cell.length_b   1.000
_cell.length_c   1.000
_cell.angle_alpha   90.00
_cell.angle_beta   90.00
_cell.angle_gamma   90.00
#
_symmetry.space_group_name_H-M   'P 1'
#
loop_
_entity.id
_entity.type
_entity.pdbx_description
1 polymer ?
#
loop_
_entity_poly.entity_id
_entity_poly.type
_entity_poly.pdbx_seq_one_letter_code
_entity_poly.pdbx_strand_id
1 'polypeptide(L)'
;MSADLNRDYEIGEEIGRGRFGVVHRCTSRSTGEAFAVKSVDRSNLADDLDRELAEIEPKLAQLAGAGNPGVVQVHAVYEDDSWTHMVMDLCSGPDLLDWVRLRRGAPVPEPVAADIVAQLAQALALCHRRGVAHRDVKPDNVVLDVDDDGENSSPRARLADFGSAAWIGADGGRAEGLVGTPHYVAPEVVSGGDYGEKADVWSAGVVMYVLLSGGALPFGGETAKDVLSAVMRGSVRFPPRLFSGVSPAAKDLMRRMMCRDEWRRFSAEQVLRHPWIVSGGGARAMEQPT
;
A
#
# COMPACT_ATOMS: atom_id res chain seq x y z
N MET A 1 -14.20 20.18 11.96
CA MET A 1 -13.65 20.82 10.75
C MET A 1 -13.25 22.23 11.12
N SER A 2 -11.96 22.52 11.05
CA SER A 2 -11.42 23.81 11.50
C SER A 2 -11.95 24.99 10.68
N ALA A 3 -11.94 26.19 11.28
CA ALA A 3 -12.39 27.42 10.61
C ALA A 3 -11.50 27.77 9.40
N ASP A 4 -10.19 27.52 9.50
CA ASP A 4 -9.23 27.74 8.43
C ASP A 4 -9.48 26.82 7.23
N LEU A 5 -9.75 25.53 7.46
CA LEU A 5 -10.08 24.58 6.40
C LEU A 5 -11.33 25.03 5.61
N ASN A 6 -12.39 25.43 6.31
CA ASN A 6 -13.65 25.86 5.68
C ASN A 6 -13.53 27.19 4.91
N ARG A 7 -12.57 28.04 5.31
CA ARG A 7 -12.25 29.28 4.59
C ARG A 7 -11.57 28.99 3.26
N ASP A 8 -10.70 27.98 3.21
CA ASP A 8 -9.85 27.72 2.05
C ASP A 8 -10.49 26.67 1.11
N TYR A 9 -11.32 25.76 1.65
CA TYR A 9 -11.94 24.66 0.92
C TYR A 9 -13.45 24.55 1.18
N GLU A 10 -14.17 24.06 0.17
CA GLU A 10 -15.55 23.59 0.28
C GLU A 10 -15.57 22.08 0.43
N ILE A 11 -16.10 21.57 1.54
CA ILE A 11 -16.16 20.15 1.86
C ILE A 11 -17.41 19.53 1.23
N GLY A 12 -17.21 18.47 0.46
CA GLY A 12 -18.26 17.72 -0.22
C GLY A 12 -18.59 16.40 0.47
N GLU A 13 -18.94 15.40 -0.34
CA GLU A 13 -19.36 14.08 0.09
C GLU A 13 -18.23 13.25 0.73
N GLU A 14 -18.61 12.33 1.62
CA GLU A 14 -17.71 11.29 2.11
C GLU A 14 -17.39 10.31 0.97
N ILE A 15 -16.11 10.14 0.69
CA ILE A 15 -15.60 9.25 -0.36
C ILE A 15 -14.86 8.03 0.20
N GLY A 16 -14.57 8.02 1.50
CA GLY A 16 -13.94 6.89 2.15
C GLY A 16 -13.87 7.04 3.67
N ARG A 17 -13.66 5.92 4.35
CA ARG A 17 -13.50 5.88 5.81
C ARG A 17 -12.42 4.88 6.16
N GLY A 18 -11.34 5.37 6.76
CA GLY A 18 -10.19 4.58 7.18
C GLY A 18 -10.21 4.23 8.67
N ARG A 19 -9.09 3.70 9.16
CA ARG A 19 -8.90 3.33 10.57
C ARG A 19 -9.06 4.51 11.53
N PHE A 20 -8.52 5.67 11.16
CA PHE A 20 -8.42 6.83 12.06
C PHE A 20 -9.38 7.97 11.72
N GLY A 21 -10.04 7.91 10.57
CA GLY A 21 -10.69 9.10 10.06
C GLY A 21 -11.55 8.88 8.83
N VAL A 22 -12.19 9.98 8.43
CA VAL A 22 -13.10 10.04 7.29
C VAL A 22 -12.46 10.87 6.21
N VAL A 23 -12.59 10.41 4.96
CA VAL A 23 -12.10 11.11 3.78
C VAL A 23 -13.30 11.69 3.04
N HIS A 24 -13.26 13.00 2.81
CA HIS A 24 -14.26 13.70 2.00
C HIS A 24 -13.63 14.22 0.72
N ARG A 25 -14.42 14.35 -0.34
CA ARG A 25 -14.05 15.22 -1.46
C ARG A 25 -14.07 16.66 -0.95
N CYS A 26 -13.17 17.50 -1.43
CA CYS A 26 -13.24 18.94 -1.21
C CYS A 26 -12.81 19.71 -2.47
N THR A 27 -13.17 20.98 -2.53
CA THR A 27 -12.85 21.87 -3.66
C THR A 27 -12.16 23.12 -3.12
N SER A 28 -11.00 23.48 -3.66
CA SER A 28 -10.32 24.73 -3.30
C SER A 28 -11.20 25.92 -3.71
N ARG A 29 -11.47 26.82 -2.77
CA ARG A 29 -12.28 28.02 -3.05
C ARG A 29 -11.54 29.03 -3.91
N SER A 30 -10.21 29.03 -3.91
CA SER A 30 -9.39 29.96 -4.70
C SER A 30 -9.19 29.50 -6.14
N THR A 31 -9.07 28.20 -6.38
CA THR A 31 -8.74 27.66 -7.72
C THR A 31 -9.90 26.91 -8.38
N GLY A 32 -10.88 26.45 -7.60
CA GLY A 32 -11.93 25.55 -8.07
C GLY A 32 -11.47 24.11 -8.29
N GLU A 33 -10.23 23.78 -7.97
CA GLU A 33 -9.64 22.45 -8.14
C GLU A 33 -10.13 21.48 -7.05
N ALA A 34 -10.31 20.22 -7.42
CA ALA A 34 -10.82 19.18 -6.54
C ALA A 34 -9.70 18.40 -5.85
N PHE A 35 -9.90 18.10 -4.57
CA PHE A 35 -8.99 17.41 -3.68
C PHE A 35 -9.76 16.40 -2.82
N ALA A 36 -9.01 15.60 -2.06
CA ALA A 36 -9.55 14.82 -0.95
C ALA A 36 -9.05 15.43 0.37
N VAL A 37 -9.85 15.32 1.43
CA VAL A 37 -9.44 15.72 2.78
C VAL A 37 -9.69 14.58 3.76
N LYS A 38 -8.60 14.04 4.33
CA LYS A 38 -8.67 13.05 5.41
C LYS A 38 -8.72 13.79 6.74
N SER A 39 -9.75 13.51 7.54
CA SER A 39 -9.97 14.12 8.84
C SER A 39 -9.92 13.08 9.95
N VAL A 40 -9.02 13.27 10.91
CA VAL A 40 -8.76 12.38 12.04
C VAL A 40 -9.12 13.09 13.33
N ASP A 41 -9.94 12.45 14.17
CA ASP A 41 -10.28 12.93 15.51
C ASP A 41 -9.33 12.33 16.53
N ARG A 42 -8.34 13.11 16.95
CA ARG A 42 -7.31 12.70 17.92
C ARG A 42 -7.90 12.43 19.30
N SER A 43 -9.03 13.06 19.64
CA SER A 43 -9.68 12.89 20.95
C SER A 43 -10.40 11.55 21.09
N ASN A 44 -10.81 10.96 19.97
CA ASN A 44 -11.48 9.65 19.92
C ASN A 44 -10.51 8.47 19.80
N LEU A 45 -9.20 8.73 19.76
CA LEU A 45 -8.18 7.68 19.78
C LEU A 45 -7.95 7.22 21.22
N ALA A 46 -8.31 5.95 21.47
CA ALA A 46 -8.24 5.34 22.80
C ALA A 46 -6.84 4.84 23.16
N ASP A 47 -6.05 4.42 22.16
CA ASP A 47 -4.72 3.85 22.31
C ASP A 47 -3.62 4.91 22.11
N ASP A 48 -2.56 4.85 22.92
CA ASP A 48 -1.47 5.83 22.88
C ASP A 48 -0.65 5.71 21.58
N LEU A 49 -0.49 4.47 21.08
CA LEU A 49 0.14 4.23 19.78
C LEU A 49 -0.66 4.89 18.65
N ASP A 50 -1.99 4.73 18.64
CA ASP A 50 -2.84 5.34 17.62
C ASP A 50 -2.76 6.87 17.64
N ARG A 51 -2.64 7.50 18.83
CA ARG A 51 -2.43 8.95 18.95
C ARG A 51 -1.09 9.41 18.38
N GLU A 52 -0.01 8.70 18.72
CA GLU A 52 1.33 8.99 18.19
C GLU A 52 1.35 8.89 16.66
N LEU A 53 0.73 7.84 16.12
CA LEU A 53 0.62 7.63 14.69
C LEU A 53 -0.17 8.74 13.99
N ALA A 54 -1.30 9.15 14.55
CA ALA A 54 -2.10 10.25 14.00
C ALA A 54 -1.35 11.59 14.03
N GLU A 55 -0.53 11.85 15.04
CA GLU A 55 0.27 13.07 15.16
C GLU A 55 1.43 13.12 14.14
N ILE A 56 2.08 11.98 13.89
CA ILE A 56 3.24 11.92 12.98
C ILE A 56 2.84 11.70 11.51
N GLU A 57 1.65 11.15 11.24
CA GLU A 57 1.17 10.81 9.90
C GLU A 57 1.37 11.93 8.86
N PRO A 58 0.96 13.20 9.10
CA PRO A 58 1.10 14.24 8.08
C PRO A 58 2.56 14.47 7.67
N LYS A 59 3.49 14.41 8.62
CA LYS A 59 4.93 14.58 8.38
C LYS A 59 5.50 13.41 7.58
N LEU A 60 5.11 12.18 7.91
CA LEU A 60 5.56 10.99 7.19
C LEU A 60 4.98 10.93 5.78
N ALA A 61 3.71 11.29 5.60
CA ALA A 61 3.07 11.37 4.28
C ALA A 61 3.78 12.40 3.38
N GLN A 62 4.08 13.59 3.90
CA GLN A 62 4.84 14.61 3.17
C GLN A 62 6.26 14.14 2.82
N LEU A 63 6.98 13.53 3.77
CA LEU A 63 8.32 13.00 3.55
C LEU A 63 8.33 11.86 2.51
N ALA A 64 7.38 10.94 2.61
CA ALA A 64 7.20 9.85 1.65
C ALA A 64 6.83 10.35 0.26
N GLY A 65 5.96 11.37 0.18
CA GLY A 65 5.43 11.95 -1.05
C GLY A 65 6.43 12.82 -1.81
N ALA A 66 7.32 13.54 -1.14
CA ALA A 66 8.22 14.51 -1.76
C ALA A 66 8.99 13.94 -2.97
N GLY A 67 8.66 14.34 -4.20
CA GLY A 67 9.32 13.80 -5.41
C GLY A 67 9.09 12.31 -5.65
N ASN A 68 8.06 11.72 -5.05
CA ASN A 68 7.63 10.34 -5.25
C ASN A 68 6.24 10.32 -5.91
N PRO A 69 6.16 10.15 -7.24
CA PRO A 69 4.89 10.20 -7.96
C PRO A 69 3.95 9.03 -7.60
N GLY A 70 4.51 7.92 -7.10
CA GLY A 70 3.76 6.74 -6.67
C GLY A 70 3.11 6.87 -5.29
N VAL A 71 3.10 8.06 -4.68
CA VAL A 71 2.46 8.36 -3.40
C VAL A 71 1.45 9.49 -3.58
N VAL A 72 0.28 9.40 -2.95
CA VAL A 72 -0.71 10.49 -2.87
C VAL A 72 -0.10 11.69 -2.15
N GLN A 73 -0.08 12.85 -2.79
CA GLN A 73 0.58 14.04 -2.25
C GLN A 73 -0.31 14.75 -1.23
N VAL A 74 0.30 15.23 -0.15
CA VAL A 74 -0.33 16.12 0.83
C VAL A 74 -0.01 17.56 0.48
N HIS A 75 -1.05 18.36 0.24
CA HIS A 75 -0.96 19.76 -0.17
C HIS A 75 -1.03 20.73 1.00
N ALA A 76 -1.88 20.43 1.98
CA ALA A 76 -2.07 21.26 3.15
C ALA A 76 -2.47 20.42 4.37
N VAL A 77 -2.10 20.91 5.55
CA VAL A 77 -2.47 20.31 6.83
C VAL A 77 -3.08 21.40 7.69
N TYR A 78 -4.26 21.13 8.24
CA TYR A 78 -4.95 22.01 9.18
C TYR A 78 -5.16 21.25 10.48
N GLU A 79 -4.80 21.87 11.60
CA GLU A 79 -4.89 21.26 12.92
C GLU A 79 -5.66 22.18 13.86
N ASP A 80 -6.54 21.59 14.66
CA ASP A 80 -7.17 22.20 15.83
C ASP A 80 -6.99 21.30 17.04
N ASP A 81 -7.47 21.70 18.22
CA ASP A 81 -7.23 20.98 19.48
C ASP A 81 -7.59 19.48 19.45
N SER A 82 -8.55 19.09 18.61
CA SER A 82 -9.02 17.68 18.53
C SER A 82 -8.80 17.05 17.17
N TRP A 83 -8.67 17.83 16.09
CA TRP A 83 -8.66 17.31 14.73
C TRP A 83 -7.39 17.62 13.97
N THR A 84 -7.00 16.66 13.13
CA THR A 84 -6.01 16.85 12.06
C THR A 84 -6.71 16.63 10.72
N HIS A 85 -6.58 17.59 9.81
CA HIS A 85 -7.15 17.55 8.46
C HIS A 85 -6.03 17.63 7.43
N MET A 86 -5.87 16.61 6.60
CA MET A 86 -4.89 16.57 5.52
C MET A 86 -5.58 16.71 4.17
N VAL A 87 -5.33 17.80 3.46
CA VAL A 87 -5.75 17.98 2.07
C VAL A 87 -4.73 17.30 1.17
N MET A 88 -5.20 16.41 0.31
CA MET A 88 -4.39 15.51 -0.51
C MET A 88 -4.93 15.38 -1.93
N ASP A 89 -4.13 14.80 -2.83
CA ASP A 89 -4.59 14.50 -4.19
C ASP A 89 -5.91 13.73 -4.17
N LEU A 90 -6.82 14.10 -5.07
CA LEU A 90 -7.98 13.30 -5.40
C LEU A 90 -7.67 12.44 -6.62
N CYS A 91 -7.45 11.14 -6.42
CA CYS A 91 -7.29 10.21 -7.54
C CYS A 91 -8.63 9.98 -8.24
N SER A 92 -8.61 9.89 -9.57
CA SER A 92 -9.82 9.78 -10.39
C SER A 92 -10.44 8.37 -10.42
N GLY A 93 -9.65 7.34 -10.11
CA GLY A 93 -10.05 5.94 -10.13
C GLY A 93 -10.37 5.35 -8.76
N PRO A 94 -10.87 4.10 -8.72
CA PRO A 94 -11.11 3.38 -7.48
C PRO A 94 -9.80 2.96 -6.81
N ASP A 95 -9.87 2.51 -5.57
CA ASP A 95 -8.80 1.72 -4.98
C ASP A 95 -8.60 0.38 -5.72
N LEU A 96 -7.44 -0.23 -5.51
CA LEU A 96 -7.07 -1.48 -6.16
C LEU A 96 -7.95 -2.65 -5.72
N LEU A 97 -8.50 -2.61 -4.50
CA LEU A 97 -9.41 -3.65 -4.01
C LEU A 97 -10.70 -3.65 -4.84
N ASP A 98 -11.32 -2.48 -4.98
CA ASP A 98 -12.54 -2.29 -5.76
C ASP A 98 -12.28 -2.53 -7.25
N TRP A 99 -11.13 -2.10 -7.77
CA TRP A 99 -10.73 -2.43 -9.14
C TRP A 99 -10.64 -3.94 -9.39
N VAL A 100 -10.05 -4.71 -8.45
CA VAL A 100 -10.03 -6.18 -8.53
C VAL A 100 -11.43 -6.78 -8.41
N ARG A 101 -12.29 -6.26 -7.52
CA ARG A 101 -13.67 -6.74 -7.36
C ARG A 101 -14.50 -6.57 -8.62
N LEU A 102 -14.31 -5.49 -9.37
CA LEU A 102 -14.99 -5.27 -10.66
C LEU A 102 -14.70 -6.37 -11.68
N ARG A 103 -13.58 -7.09 -11.53
CA ARG A 103 -13.20 -8.24 -12.39
C ARG A 103 -13.93 -9.54 -12.02
N ARG A 104 -14.76 -9.55 -10.96
CA ARG A 104 -15.63 -10.68 -10.57
C ARG A 104 -14.91 -12.03 -10.47
N GLY A 105 -13.70 -12.03 -9.89
CA GLY A 105 -12.89 -13.25 -9.72
C GLY A 105 -11.95 -13.57 -10.90
N ALA A 106 -12.00 -12.80 -11.99
CA ALA A 106 -11.06 -12.97 -13.10
C ALA A 106 -9.67 -12.44 -12.72
N PRO A 107 -8.60 -13.26 -12.88
CA PRO A 107 -7.23 -12.80 -12.65
C PRO A 107 -6.87 -11.55 -13.45
N VAL A 108 -5.97 -10.75 -12.89
CA VAL A 108 -5.34 -9.66 -13.61
C VAL A 108 -4.28 -10.24 -14.55
N PRO A 109 -4.25 -9.87 -15.85
CA PRO A 109 -3.23 -10.32 -16.77
C PRO A 109 -1.83 -9.95 -16.26
N GLU A 110 -0.86 -10.86 -16.41
CA GLU A 110 0.49 -10.64 -15.87
C GLU A 110 1.15 -9.32 -16.29
N PRO A 111 1.03 -8.84 -17.55
CA PRO A 111 1.60 -7.54 -17.91
C PRO A 111 1.03 -6.37 -17.11
N VAL A 112 -0.29 -6.37 -16.90
CA VAL A 112 -0.98 -5.33 -16.11
C VAL A 112 -0.62 -5.45 -14.62
N ALA A 113 -0.57 -6.67 -14.10
CA ALA A 113 -0.16 -6.92 -12.72
C ALA A 113 1.31 -6.52 -12.49
N ALA A 114 2.20 -6.80 -13.45
CA ALA A 114 3.61 -6.45 -13.38
C ALA A 114 3.81 -4.93 -13.35
N ASP A 115 3.05 -4.19 -14.15
CA ASP A 115 3.09 -2.73 -14.14
C ASP A 115 2.64 -2.15 -12.79
N ILE A 116 1.49 -2.59 -12.26
CA ILE A 116 1.00 -2.16 -10.94
C ILE A 116 2.01 -2.51 -9.83
N VAL A 117 2.56 -3.73 -9.83
CA VAL A 117 3.56 -4.16 -8.83
C VAL A 117 4.86 -3.38 -8.98
N ALA A 118 5.28 -3.03 -10.20
CA ALA A 118 6.44 -2.20 -10.43
C ALA A 118 6.23 -0.78 -9.88
N GLN A 119 5.08 -0.16 -10.13
CA GLN A 119 4.74 1.16 -9.60
C GLN A 119 4.70 1.16 -8.07
N LEU A 120 4.07 0.16 -7.45
CA LEU A 120 4.05 -0.01 -6.00
C LEU A 120 5.47 -0.21 -5.42
N ALA A 121 6.29 -1.05 -6.04
CA ALA A 121 7.66 -1.28 -5.61
C ALA A 121 8.53 -0.02 -5.79
N GLN A 122 8.30 0.81 -6.82
CA GLN A 122 8.96 2.11 -6.98
C GLN A 122 8.56 3.06 -5.84
N ALA A 123 7.27 3.19 -5.55
CA ALA A 123 6.77 4.02 -4.47
C ALA A 123 7.40 3.63 -3.13
N LEU A 124 7.38 2.34 -2.80
CA LEU A 124 7.99 1.80 -1.59
C LEU A 124 9.50 2.02 -1.54
N ALA A 125 10.23 1.77 -2.63
CA ALA A 125 11.67 1.99 -2.67
C ALA A 125 12.04 3.45 -2.36
N LEU A 126 11.26 4.43 -2.82
CA LEU A 126 11.48 5.83 -2.47
C LEU A 126 11.14 6.14 -1.01
N CYS A 127 10.05 5.60 -0.47
CA CYS A 127 9.72 5.71 0.94
C CYS A 127 10.84 5.13 1.83
N HIS A 128 11.31 3.93 1.49
CA HIS A 128 12.33 3.18 2.23
C HIS A 128 13.67 3.91 2.23
N ARG A 129 14.08 4.51 1.10
CA ARG A 129 15.29 5.35 1.04
C ARG A 129 15.22 6.61 1.92
N ARG A 130 14.03 7.04 2.32
CA ARG A 130 13.81 8.17 3.25
C ARG A 130 13.62 7.71 4.69
N GLY A 131 13.78 6.41 4.94
CA GLY A 131 13.53 5.83 6.24
C GLY A 131 12.06 5.80 6.62
N VAL A 132 11.13 5.77 5.67
CA VAL A 132 9.69 5.63 5.95
C VAL A 132 9.23 4.22 5.60
N ALA A 133 8.77 3.47 6.60
CA ALA A 133 8.06 2.21 6.42
C ALA A 133 6.54 2.47 6.49
N HIS A 134 5.76 1.95 5.55
CA HIS A 134 4.32 2.22 5.46
C HIS A 134 3.51 1.37 6.45
N ARG A 135 3.86 0.10 6.62
CA ARG A 135 3.32 -0.87 7.60
C ARG A 135 1.83 -1.22 7.46
N ASP A 136 1.15 -0.81 6.39
CA ASP A 136 -0.23 -1.21 6.05
C ASP A 136 -0.47 -1.21 4.53
N VAL A 137 0.49 -1.77 3.77
CA VAL A 137 0.31 -1.94 2.32
C VAL A 137 -0.76 -3.00 2.08
N LYS A 138 -1.82 -2.62 1.38
CA LYS A 138 -2.95 -3.49 1.00
C LYS A 138 -3.66 -2.88 -0.21
N PRO A 139 -4.50 -3.64 -0.94
CA PRO A 139 -5.19 -3.12 -2.12
C PRO A 139 -6.05 -1.88 -1.81
N ASP A 140 -6.64 -1.78 -0.62
CA ASP A 140 -7.42 -0.62 -0.17
C ASP A 140 -6.60 0.70 -0.12
N ASN A 141 -5.30 0.58 0.13
CA ASN A 141 -4.38 1.72 0.26
C ASN A 141 -3.59 1.99 -1.04
N VAL A 142 -3.92 1.32 -2.13
CA VAL A 142 -3.36 1.59 -3.46
C VAL A 142 -4.47 2.14 -4.33
N VAL A 143 -4.47 3.45 -4.56
CA VAL A 143 -5.50 4.15 -5.33
C VAL A 143 -5.06 4.28 -6.78
N LEU A 144 -5.99 4.05 -7.70
CA LEU A 144 -5.72 4.18 -9.13
C LEU A 144 -6.02 5.60 -9.59
N ASP A 145 -5.11 6.16 -10.37
CA ASP A 145 -5.30 7.40 -11.07
C ASP A 145 -5.35 7.09 -12.57
N VAL A 146 -6.49 7.40 -13.18
CA VAL A 146 -6.70 7.20 -14.61
C VAL A 146 -6.39 8.55 -15.26
N ASP A 147 -5.26 8.65 -15.97
CA ASP A 147 -5.03 9.82 -16.81
C ASP A 147 -5.98 9.80 -18.01
N ASP A 148 -6.34 10.99 -18.51
CA ASP A 148 -7.13 11.19 -19.72
C ASP A 148 -6.46 10.70 -21.02
N ASP A 149 -5.25 10.12 -20.97
CA ASP A 149 -4.45 9.68 -22.13
C ASP A 149 -4.96 8.37 -22.80
N GLY A 150 -6.17 7.93 -22.48
CA GLY A 150 -6.95 6.97 -23.27
C GLY A 150 -6.96 5.52 -22.76
N GLU A 151 -7.94 4.76 -23.27
CA GLU A 151 -8.33 3.38 -22.88
C GLU A 151 -7.22 2.30 -22.94
N ASN A 152 -5.99 2.64 -23.38
CA ASN A 152 -4.89 1.70 -23.62
C ASN A 152 -3.69 1.85 -22.68
N SER A 153 -3.72 2.75 -21.68
CA SER A 153 -2.65 2.85 -20.68
C SER A 153 -2.98 2.05 -19.41
N SER A 154 -1.97 1.44 -18.78
CA SER A 154 -2.15 0.81 -17.47
C SER A 154 -2.41 1.91 -16.43
N PRO A 155 -3.33 1.70 -15.46
CA PRO A 155 -3.67 2.74 -14.50
C PRO A 155 -2.45 3.11 -13.65
N ARG A 156 -2.30 4.39 -13.32
CA ARG A 156 -1.25 4.82 -12.39
C ARG A 156 -1.64 4.38 -10.98
N ALA A 157 -0.81 3.60 -10.32
CA ALA A 157 -1.04 3.12 -8.96
C ALA A 157 -0.30 4.02 -7.96
N ARG A 158 -1.03 4.59 -7.01
CA ARG A 158 -0.50 5.52 -6.00
C ARG A 158 -0.80 4.99 -4.60
N LEU A 159 0.23 4.93 -3.77
CA LEU A 159 0.15 4.50 -2.38
C LEU A 159 -0.42 5.64 -1.52
N ALA A 160 -1.41 5.32 -0.69
CA ALA A 160 -2.14 6.23 0.16
C ALA A 160 -2.19 5.72 1.60
N ASP A 161 -2.67 6.57 2.51
CA ASP A 161 -2.88 6.27 3.94
C ASP A 161 -1.61 5.86 4.72
N PHE A 162 -0.87 6.87 5.16
CA PHE A 162 0.33 6.70 5.99
C PHE A 162 0.01 6.66 7.49
N GLY A 163 -1.24 6.42 7.88
CA GLY A 163 -1.66 6.41 9.28
C GLY A 163 -1.03 5.30 10.11
N SER A 164 -0.48 4.25 9.48
CA SER A 164 0.30 3.22 10.19
C SER A 164 1.81 3.38 9.99
N ALA A 165 2.27 4.41 9.28
CA ALA A 165 3.67 4.54 8.92
C ALA A 165 4.57 4.78 10.15
N ALA A 166 5.86 4.49 9.99
CA ALA A 166 6.87 4.86 10.97
C ALA A 166 8.12 5.39 10.26
N TRP A 167 8.80 6.30 10.94
CA TRP A 167 10.15 6.67 10.58
C TRP A 167 11.15 5.71 11.22
N ILE A 168 11.82 4.91 10.38
CA ILE A 168 12.87 3.97 10.76
C ILE A 168 14.28 4.53 10.52
N GLY A 169 14.40 5.78 10.05
CA GLY A 169 15.68 6.38 9.72
C GLY A 169 16.30 5.84 8.43
N ALA A 170 17.17 6.62 7.80
CA ALA A 170 17.83 6.23 6.55
C ALA A 170 18.83 5.06 6.74
N ASP A 171 19.27 4.83 7.98
CA ASP A 171 20.22 3.77 8.34
C ASP A 171 19.54 2.40 8.58
N GLY A 172 18.23 2.28 8.32
CA GLY A 172 17.51 1.02 8.44
C GLY A 172 17.24 0.60 9.88
N GLY A 173 16.81 1.54 10.71
CA GLY A 173 16.28 1.26 12.04
C GLY A 173 15.02 0.39 11.99
N ARG A 174 14.45 0.13 13.16
CA ARG A 174 13.29 -0.77 13.30
C ARG A 174 12.18 -0.06 14.04
N ALA A 175 10.94 -0.39 13.68
CA ALA A 175 9.75 0.09 14.36
C ALA A 175 9.10 -1.04 15.15
N GLU A 176 8.42 -0.67 16.24
CA GLU A 176 7.64 -1.57 17.07
C GLU A 176 6.12 -1.41 16.81
N GLY A 177 5.33 -2.33 17.36
CA GLY A 177 3.88 -2.28 17.36
C GLY A 177 3.21 -3.25 16.37
N LEU A 178 2.10 -3.86 16.81
CA LEU A 178 1.27 -4.70 15.94
C LEU A 178 0.28 -3.81 15.18
N VAL A 179 0.74 -3.24 14.07
CA VAL A 179 -0.09 -2.44 13.14
C VAL A 179 -0.29 -3.16 11.81
N GLY A 180 -1.23 -2.64 11.03
CA GLY A 180 -1.59 -3.18 9.72
C GLY A 180 -2.72 -4.20 9.74
N THR A 181 -3.09 -4.65 8.56
CA THR A 181 -4.26 -5.50 8.34
C THR A 181 -3.87 -7.00 8.38
N PRO A 182 -4.52 -7.87 9.20
CA PRO A 182 -4.05 -9.23 9.50
C PRO A 182 -3.69 -10.14 8.32
N HIS A 183 -4.33 -9.96 7.17
CA HIS A 183 -4.07 -10.76 5.97
C HIS A 183 -2.82 -10.32 5.18
N TYR A 184 -2.31 -9.12 5.45
CA TYR A 184 -1.22 -8.48 4.72
C TYR A 184 0.04 -8.28 5.57
N VAL A 185 -0.05 -8.42 6.90
CA VAL A 185 1.09 -8.27 7.81
C VAL A 185 2.14 -9.36 7.62
N ALA A 186 3.41 -8.99 7.83
CA ALA A 186 4.54 -9.91 7.76
C ALA A 186 4.70 -10.73 9.06
N PRO A 187 5.35 -11.91 9.02
CA PRO A 187 5.52 -12.77 10.20
C PRO A 187 6.19 -12.07 11.38
N GLU A 188 7.20 -11.24 11.12
CA GLU A 188 7.93 -10.50 12.15
C GLU A 188 7.04 -9.50 12.90
N VAL A 189 6.09 -8.85 12.21
CA VAL A 189 5.10 -7.95 12.82
C VAL A 189 4.19 -8.74 13.77
N VAL A 190 3.72 -9.91 13.33
CA VAL A 190 2.86 -10.80 14.13
C VAL A 190 3.60 -11.35 15.36
N SER A 191 4.91 -11.57 15.24
CA SER A 191 5.74 -12.04 16.36
C SER A 191 6.00 -10.98 17.44
N GLY A 192 5.63 -9.71 17.18
CA GLY A 192 5.75 -8.61 18.14
C GLY A 192 7.18 -8.14 18.38
N GLY A 193 8.12 -8.46 17.49
CA GLY A 193 9.47 -7.90 17.52
C GLY A 193 9.59 -6.67 16.63
N ASP A 194 10.67 -5.91 16.77
CA ASP A 194 10.94 -4.76 15.92
C ASP A 194 11.11 -5.22 14.47
N TYR A 195 10.66 -4.43 13.51
CA TYR A 195 10.75 -4.76 12.08
C TYR A 195 11.11 -3.55 11.21
N GLY A 196 11.74 -3.83 10.07
CA GLY A 196 12.14 -2.82 9.09
C GLY A 196 11.17 -2.69 7.92
N GLU A 197 11.65 -2.02 6.87
CA GLU A 197 10.90 -1.71 5.66
C GLU A 197 10.48 -2.93 4.84
N LYS A 198 11.15 -4.08 5.01
CA LYS A 198 10.84 -5.33 4.31
C LYS A 198 9.49 -5.92 4.69
N ALA A 199 8.87 -5.47 5.78
CA ALA A 199 7.48 -5.77 6.08
C ALA A 199 6.55 -5.29 4.95
N ASP A 200 6.82 -4.11 4.36
CA ASP A 200 6.03 -3.58 3.24
C ASP A 200 6.18 -4.45 1.98
N VAL A 201 7.36 -5.04 1.77
CA VAL A 201 7.61 -5.91 0.60
C VAL A 201 6.85 -7.22 0.72
N TRP A 202 6.70 -7.76 1.93
CA TRP A 202 5.81 -8.90 2.17
C TRP A 202 4.38 -8.56 1.80
N SER A 203 3.88 -7.43 2.31
CA SER A 203 2.53 -6.97 2.05
C SER A 203 2.28 -6.70 0.56
N ALA A 204 3.24 -6.11 -0.15
CA ALA A 204 3.20 -5.96 -1.61
C ALA A 204 3.19 -7.32 -2.34
N GLY A 205 3.86 -8.34 -1.80
CA GLY A 205 3.80 -9.71 -2.31
C GLY A 205 2.40 -10.33 -2.15
N VAL A 206 1.71 -10.03 -1.05
CA VAL A 206 0.30 -10.41 -0.85
C VAL A 206 -0.59 -9.68 -1.86
N VAL A 207 -0.38 -8.38 -2.10
CA VAL A 207 -1.09 -7.62 -3.16
C VAL A 207 -0.90 -8.27 -4.53
N MET A 208 0.34 -8.62 -4.90
CA MET A 208 0.63 -9.34 -6.15
C MET A 208 -0.13 -10.67 -6.26
N TYR A 209 -0.20 -11.43 -5.17
CA TYR A 209 -0.96 -12.68 -5.12
C TYR A 209 -2.46 -12.45 -5.34
N VAL A 210 -3.04 -11.42 -4.71
CA VAL A 210 -4.45 -11.04 -4.89
C VAL A 210 -4.74 -10.72 -6.35
N LEU A 211 -3.88 -9.94 -7.02
CA LEU A 211 -4.04 -9.59 -8.43
C LEU A 211 -4.04 -10.84 -9.33
N LEU A 212 -3.04 -11.71 -9.17
CA LEU A 212 -2.84 -12.86 -10.06
C LEU A 212 -3.78 -14.04 -9.78
N SER A 213 -4.39 -14.09 -8.60
CA SER A 213 -5.40 -15.09 -8.26
C SER A 213 -6.84 -14.65 -8.53
N GLY A 214 -7.05 -13.37 -8.85
CA GLY A 214 -8.39 -12.80 -9.01
C GLY A 214 -9.10 -12.52 -7.68
N GLY A 215 -8.37 -12.20 -6.61
CA GLY A 215 -8.93 -11.80 -5.32
C GLY A 215 -8.71 -12.77 -4.16
N ALA A 216 -8.01 -13.90 -4.36
CA ALA A 216 -7.73 -14.84 -3.28
C ALA A 216 -6.54 -14.35 -2.42
N LEU A 217 -6.55 -14.73 -1.14
CA LEU A 217 -5.46 -14.44 -0.20
C LEU A 217 -4.50 -15.63 -0.06
N PRO A 218 -3.18 -15.40 0.10
CA PRO A 218 -2.19 -16.48 0.24
C PRO A 218 -2.22 -17.16 1.61
N PHE A 219 -2.63 -16.43 2.65
CA PHE A 219 -2.73 -16.90 4.02
C PHE A 219 -4.17 -16.75 4.49
N GLY A 220 -4.87 -17.88 4.62
CA GLY A 220 -6.28 -17.93 5.02
C GLY A 220 -6.48 -18.73 6.29
N GLY A 221 -7.64 -18.53 6.91
CA GLY A 221 -8.10 -19.22 8.11
C GLY A 221 -9.54 -18.81 8.41
N GLU A 222 -10.23 -19.59 9.26
CA GLU A 222 -11.61 -19.28 9.65
C GLU A 222 -11.65 -18.15 10.67
N THR A 223 -10.60 -18.02 11.49
CA THR A 223 -10.45 -16.96 12.49
C THR A 223 -9.20 -16.11 12.21
N ALA A 224 -9.17 -14.90 12.79
CA ALA A 224 -7.96 -14.05 12.74
C ALA A 224 -6.72 -14.79 13.29
N LYS A 225 -6.88 -15.60 14.33
CA LYS A 225 -5.80 -16.42 14.90
C LYS A 225 -5.27 -17.44 13.90
N ASP A 226 -6.14 -18.05 13.10
CA ASP A 226 -5.75 -19.02 12.08
C ASP A 226 -4.99 -18.36 10.94
N VAL A 227 -5.44 -17.18 10.51
CA VAL A 227 -4.76 -16.33 9.53
C VAL A 227 -3.36 -15.97 10.00
N LEU A 228 -3.24 -15.41 11.22
CA LEU A 228 -1.94 -15.06 11.81
C LEU A 228 -1.04 -16.29 11.96
N SER A 229 -1.60 -17.45 12.33
CA SER A 229 -0.86 -18.71 12.38
C SER A 229 -0.37 -19.16 10.99
N ALA A 230 -1.14 -18.91 9.93
CA ALA A 230 -0.74 -19.18 8.55
C ALA A 230 0.37 -18.23 8.08
N VAL A 231 0.26 -16.94 8.40
CA VAL A 231 1.30 -15.94 8.17
C VAL A 231 2.60 -16.36 8.86
N MET A 232 2.55 -16.73 10.14
CA MET A 232 3.73 -17.19 10.90
C MET A 232 4.41 -18.43 10.32
N ARG A 233 3.66 -19.33 9.68
CA ARG A 233 4.26 -20.46 8.93
C ARG A 233 5.00 -19.97 7.69
N GLY A 234 4.50 -18.92 7.05
CA GLY A 234 5.12 -18.25 5.90
C GLY A 234 5.29 -19.11 4.66
N SER A 235 4.49 -20.16 4.53
CA SER A 235 4.53 -21.09 3.41
C SER A 235 3.49 -20.68 2.36
N VAL A 236 3.85 -19.76 1.46
CA VAL A 236 3.00 -19.44 0.30
C VAL A 236 2.80 -20.67 -0.60
N ARG A 237 1.56 -20.89 -1.06
CA ARG A 237 1.20 -21.98 -1.96
C ARG A 237 0.52 -21.41 -3.21
N PHE A 238 0.64 -22.12 -4.33
CA PHE A 238 0.05 -21.73 -5.61
C PHE A 238 -0.88 -22.85 -6.10
N PRO A 239 -2.14 -22.93 -5.63
CA PRO A 239 -3.07 -23.98 -6.03
C PRO A 239 -3.27 -23.97 -7.56
N PRO A 240 -3.22 -25.14 -8.24
CA PRO A 240 -3.39 -25.20 -9.70
C PRO A 240 -4.69 -24.56 -10.21
N ARG A 241 -5.76 -24.59 -9.41
CA ARG A 241 -7.04 -23.96 -9.75
C ARG A 241 -6.95 -22.44 -9.94
N LEU A 242 -6.00 -21.79 -9.28
CA LEU A 242 -5.80 -20.34 -9.34
C LEU A 242 -4.58 -19.95 -10.17
N PHE A 243 -3.54 -20.80 -10.19
CA PHE A 243 -2.22 -20.45 -10.72
C PHE A 243 -1.73 -21.33 -11.87
N SER A 244 -2.59 -22.14 -12.51
CA SER A 244 -2.20 -22.92 -13.69
C SER A 244 -1.70 -22.04 -14.84
N GLY A 245 -2.35 -20.90 -15.06
CA GLY A 245 -2.00 -19.91 -16.09
C GLY A 245 -0.94 -18.88 -15.68
N VAL A 246 -0.43 -18.94 -14.45
CA VAL A 246 0.56 -17.98 -13.93
C VAL A 246 1.98 -18.49 -14.12
N SER A 247 2.85 -17.65 -14.66
CA SER A 247 4.22 -17.98 -15.04
C SER A 247 5.08 -18.42 -13.83
N PRO A 248 6.10 -19.27 -14.08
CA PRO A 248 7.07 -19.62 -13.05
C PRO A 248 7.79 -18.39 -12.46
N ALA A 249 8.07 -17.37 -13.28
CA ALA A 249 8.76 -16.16 -12.87
C ALA A 249 7.92 -15.30 -11.91
N ALA A 250 6.60 -15.17 -12.15
CA ALA A 250 5.68 -14.51 -11.20
C ALA A 250 5.66 -15.23 -9.84
N LYS A 251 5.59 -16.56 -9.87
CA LYS A 251 5.63 -17.41 -8.67
C LYS A 251 6.95 -17.30 -7.92
N ASP A 252 8.08 -17.20 -8.64
CA ASP A 252 9.40 -16.98 -8.03
C ASP A 252 9.47 -15.64 -7.31
N LEU A 253 9.00 -14.57 -7.94
CA LEU A 253 8.95 -13.25 -7.31
C LEU A 253 8.10 -13.25 -6.04
N MET A 254 6.87 -13.80 -6.10
CA MET A 254 6.00 -13.89 -4.93
C MET A 254 6.66 -14.65 -3.77
N ARG A 255 7.45 -15.72 -4.03
CA ARG A 255 8.19 -16.43 -2.98
C ARG A 255 9.31 -15.58 -2.37
N ARG A 256 9.97 -14.73 -3.16
CA ARG A 256 11.05 -13.85 -2.71
C ARG A 256 10.52 -12.66 -1.91
N MET A 257 9.36 -12.14 -2.28
CA MET A 257 8.65 -11.07 -1.56
C MET A 257 8.02 -11.60 -0.26
N MET A 258 7.36 -12.77 -0.30
CA MET A 258 6.78 -13.42 0.87
C MET A 258 7.74 -14.43 1.51
N CYS A 259 9.03 -14.08 1.60
CA CYS A 259 10.02 -14.90 2.30
C CYS A 259 9.89 -14.68 3.81
N ARG A 260 9.67 -15.76 4.57
CA ARG A 260 9.53 -15.68 6.04
C ARG A 260 10.77 -15.11 6.71
N ASP A 261 11.96 -15.47 6.22
CA ASP A 261 13.22 -14.92 6.70
C ASP A 261 13.42 -13.52 6.12
N GLU A 262 13.24 -12.50 6.95
CA GLU A 262 13.37 -11.07 6.59
C GLU A 262 14.72 -10.75 5.93
N TRP A 263 15.81 -11.40 6.36
CA TRP A 263 17.14 -11.14 5.81
C TRP A 263 17.27 -11.62 4.37
N ARG A 264 16.55 -12.70 4.03
CA ARG A 264 16.50 -13.27 2.68
C ARG A 264 15.37 -12.67 1.83
N ARG A 265 14.43 -11.97 2.45
CA ARG A 265 13.35 -11.28 1.77
C ARG A 265 13.91 -10.15 0.93
N PHE A 266 13.35 -10.00 -0.26
CA PHE A 266 13.73 -8.93 -1.17
C PHE A 266 13.45 -7.54 -0.57
N SER A 267 14.31 -6.57 -0.86
CA SER A 267 13.97 -5.14 -0.76
C SER A 267 13.09 -4.72 -1.94
N ALA A 268 12.46 -3.56 -1.85
CA ALA A 268 11.68 -2.99 -2.95
C ALA A 268 12.55 -2.79 -4.22
N GLU A 269 13.81 -2.37 -4.09
CA GLU A 269 14.74 -2.28 -5.23
C GLU A 269 15.09 -3.64 -5.83
N GLN A 270 15.17 -4.70 -5.02
CA GLN A 270 15.41 -6.05 -5.54
C GLN A 270 14.19 -6.58 -6.29
N VAL A 271 12.98 -6.23 -5.88
CA VAL A 271 11.74 -6.51 -6.63
C VAL A 271 11.80 -5.88 -8.02
N LEU A 272 12.18 -4.61 -8.12
CA LEU A 272 12.26 -3.88 -9.40
C LEU A 272 13.27 -4.48 -10.38
N ARG A 273 14.30 -5.15 -9.88
CA ARG A 273 15.33 -5.82 -10.71
C ARG A 273 14.96 -7.27 -11.05
N HIS A 274 13.85 -7.78 -10.51
CA HIS A 274 13.47 -9.16 -10.75
C HIS A 274 13.08 -9.37 -12.22
N PRO A 275 13.49 -10.49 -12.87
CA PRO A 275 13.24 -10.72 -14.29
C PRO A 275 11.77 -10.60 -14.72
N TRP A 276 10.83 -11.01 -13.86
CA TRP A 276 9.39 -10.87 -14.12
C TRP A 276 8.91 -9.41 -14.23
N ILE A 277 9.49 -8.50 -13.45
CA ILE A 277 9.18 -7.07 -13.52
C ILE A 277 9.85 -6.44 -14.75
N VAL A 278 11.13 -6.74 -14.95
CA VAL A 278 11.92 -6.20 -16.07
C VAL A 278 11.38 -6.65 -17.44
N SER A 279 10.77 -7.83 -17.52
CA SER A 279 10.12 -8.32 -18.73
C SER A 279 8.68 -7.84 -18.92
N GLY A 280 8.15 -6.98 -18.03
CA GLY A 280 6.76 -6.51 -18.07
C GLY A 280 5.76 -7.66 -17.93
N GLY A 281 6.01 -8.60 -17.03
CA GLY A 281 5.18 -9.80 -16.86
C GLY A 281 5.37 -10.85 -17.96
N GLY A 282 6.31 -10.65 -18.88
CA GLY A 282 6.63 -11.58 -19.95
C GLY A 282 7.39 -12.81 -19.47
N ALA A 283 7.05 -13.98 -20.01
CA ALA A 283 7.78 -15.23 -19.78
C ALA A 283 9.10 -15.25 -20.56
N ARG A 284 10.14 -14.57 -20.08
CA ARG A 284 11.50 -14.97 -20.47
C ARG A 284 11.91 -16.11 -19.56
N ALA A 285 11.88 -17.33 -20.10
CA ALA A 285 12.59 -18.44 -19.50
C ALA A 285 14.05 -17.99 -19.31
N MET A 286 14.54 -18.01 -18.07
CA MET A 286 15.98 -17.93 -17.84
C MET A 286 16.56 -19.23 -18.39
N GLU A 287 17.12 -19.18 -19.59
CA GLU A 287 18.15 -20.15 -19.97
C GLU A 287 19.30 -19.94 -18.97
N GLN A 288 19.52 -20.93 -18.12
CA GLN A 288 20.70 -20.93 -17.25
C GLN A 288 21.95 -21.02 -18.14
N PRO A 289 23.02 -20.27 -17.84
CA PRO A 289 24.30 -20.49 -18.50
C PRO A 289 24.74 -21.93 -18.22
N THR A 290 25.21 -22.59 -19.27
CA THR A 290 25.73 -23.96 -19.26
C THR A 290 26.98 -24.10 -18.41
#